data_AF-A0A7C9LR30-F1
#
_entry.id   AF-A0A7C9LR30-F1
#
_cell.length_a   1.000
_cell.length_b   1.000
_cell.length_c   1.000
_cell.angle_alpha   90.00
_cell.angle_beta   90.00
_cell.angle_gamma   90.00
#
_symmetry.space_group_name_H-M   'P 1'
#
loop_
_entity.id
_entity.type
_entity.pdbx_description
1 polymer ?
#
loop_
_entity_poly.entity_id
_entity_poly.type
_entity_poly.pdbx_seq_one_letter_code
_entity_poly.pdbx_strand_id
1 'polypeptide(L)'
;MSQPKVVAVKAPGPVGRTLLLEHAAADFLAEITREKPWRRARYEDLLETLETYLGRPAPLLAYTRATGEAWLRALHESERQDARDLLTEFRAYLRDCGWLDLARPVNQLD
;
A
#
# COMPACT_ATOMS: atom_id res chain seq x y z
N MET A 1 27.06 -1.56 20.55
CA MET A 1 25.94 -2.40 20.06
C MET A 1 24.75 -2.14 20.97
N SER A 2 23.70 -1.48 20.48
CA SER A 2 22.32 -1.59 20.98
C SER A 2 21.42 -0.79 20.05
N GLN A 3 20.49 -1.50 19.43
CA GLN A 3 19.52 -1.01 18.45
C GLN A 3 18.44 -0.17 19.14
N PRO A 4 17.91 0.91 18.52
CA PRO A 4 16.60 1.40 18.90
C PRO A 4 15.53 0.48 18.31
N LYS A 5 14.79 -0.20 19.20
CA LYS A 5 13.54 -0.88 18.92
C LYS A 5 12.49 0.19 18.62
N VAL A 6 12.21 0.42 17.33
CA VAL A 6 11.14 1.34 16.90
C VAL A 6 9.82 0.76 17.38
N VAL A 7 9.09 1.56 18.13
CA VAL A 7 7.83 1.18 18.78
C VAL A 7 6.76 1.03 17.70
N ALA A 8 6.09 -0.11 17.71
CA ALA A 8 5.04 -0.49 16.77
C ALA A 8 3.98 0.61 16.64
N VAL A 9 3.76 1.08 15.41
CA VAL A 9 2.56 1.84 15.07
C VAL A 9 1.37 0.91 15.23
N LYS A 10 0.56 1.19 16.25
CA LYS A 10 -0.69 0.48 16.52
C LYS A 10 -1.79 1.16 15.69
N ALA A 11 -2.15 0.58 14.55
CA ALA A 11 -3.29 1.04 13.77
C ALA A 11 -4.59 0.95 14.62
N PRO A 12 -5.46 1.98 14.60
CA PRO A 12 -6.73 1.93 15.31
C PRO A 12 -7.73 1.02 14.57
N GLY A 13 -8.25 0.00 15.27
CA GLY A 13 -9.24 -0.91 14.70
C GLY A 13 -10.65 -0.31 14.64
N PRO A 14 -11.41 -0.68 13.60
CA PRO A 14 -12.80 -1.07 13.77
C PRO A 14 -13.01 -2.50 13.27
N VAL A 15 -13.54 -3.35 14.14
CA VAL A 15 -14.11 -4.67 13.78
C VAL A 15 -15.10 -4.47 12.63
N GLY A 16 -14.85 -5.11 11.49
CA GLY A 16 -15.81 -5.22 10.38
C GLY A 16 -15.74 -4.18 9.26
N ARG A 17 -14.76 -3.27 9.23
CA ARG A 17 -14.62 -2.31 8.11
C ARG A 17 -13.57 -2.78 7.12
N THR A 18 -13.94 -2.94 5.86
CA THR A 18 -13.01 -3.23 4.76
C THR A 18 -11.86 -2.23 4.79
N LEU A 19 -10.62 -2.70 4.99
CA LEU A 19 -9.44 -1.85 4.84
C LEU A 19 -9.34 -1.43 3.37
N LEU A 20 -9.19 -0.13 3.13
CA LEU A 20 -9.07 0.46 1.81
C LEU A 20 -7.60 0.66 1.44
N LEU A 21 -7.34 0.72 0.13
CA LEU A 21 -6.02 1.00 -0.41
C LEU A 21 -5.52 2.38 0.04
N GLU A 22 -6.38 3.42 0.02
CA GLU A 22 -6.04 4.78 0.44
C GLU A 22 -5.48 4.84 1.88
N HIS A 23 -5.98 4.02 2.80
CA HIS A 23 -5.49 4.02 4.19
C HIS A 23 -4.05 3.53 4.26
N ALA A 24 -3.74 2.42 3.57
CA ALA A 24 -2.38 1.89 3.55
C ALA A 24 -1.43 2.76 2.72
N ALA A 25 -1.94 3.37 1.64
CA ALA A 25 -1.21 4.32 0.81
C ALA A 25 -0.81 5.58 1.60
N ALA A 26 -1.72 6.14 2.41
CA ALA A 26 -1.44 7.31 3.23
C ALA A 26 -0.32 7.03 4.26
N ASP A 27 -0.36 5.88 4.94
CA ASP A 27 0.67 5.50 5.90
C ASP A 27 2.01 5.23 5.20
N PHE A 28 2.01 4.50 4.08
CA PHE A 28 3.19 4.30 3.25
C PHE A 28 3.83 5.62 2.79
N LEU A 29 3.02 6.59 2.34
CA LEU A 29 3.52 7.88 1.90
C LEU A 29 4.13 8.68 3.06
N ALA A 30 3.59 8.56 4.27
CA ALA A 30 4.17 9.18 5.46
C ALA A 30 5.56 8.61 5.76
N GLU A 31 5.72 7.29 5.68
CA GLU A 31 7.01 6.62 5.88
C GLU A 31 8.00 6.94 4.75
N ILE A 32 7.59 6.83 3.48
CA ILE A 32 8.49 7.08 2.36
C ILE A 32 8.93 8.54 2.29
N THR A 33 8.12 9.48 2.77
CA THR A 33 8.49 10.90 2.85
C THR A 33 9.64 11.13 3.82
N ARG A 34 9.74 10.32 4.89
CA ARG A 34 10.82 10.42 5.88
C ARG A 34 12.16 9.96 5.29
N GLU A 35 12.14 8.92 4.46
CA GLU A 35 13.35 8.34 3.88
C GLU A 35 13.74 8.96 2.54
N LYS A 36 12.74 9.20 1.67
CA LYS A 36 12.89 9.60 0.27
C LYS A 36 11.85 10.67 -0.10
N PRO A 37 11.94 11.89 0.46
CA PRO A 37 10.96 12.95 0.23
C PRO A 37 10.76 13.30 -1.25
N TRP A 38 11.79 13.14 -2.09
CA TRP A 38 11.71 13.38 -3.54
C TRP A 38 10.83 12.37 -4.29
N ARG A 39 10.54 11.18 -3.72
CA ARG A 39 9.64 10.19 -4.34
C ARG A 39 8.18 10.42 -4.00
N ARG A 40 7.87 11.19 -2.94
CA ARG A 40 6.51 11.33 -2.40
C ARG A 40 5.49 11.71 -3.47
N ALA A 41 5.71 12.83 -4.17
CA ALA A 41 4.75 13.36 -5.14
C ALA A 41 4.47 12.37 -6.29
N ARG A 42 5.52 11.68 -6.77
CA ARG A 42 5.38 10.69 -7.84
C ARG A 42 4.65 9.43 -7.36
N TYR A 43 4.92 8.99 -6.14
CA TYR A 43 4.26 7.82 -5.56
C TYR A 43 2.81 8.10 -5.20
N GLU A 44 2.49 9.30 -4.75
CA GLU A 44 1.12 9.75 -4.50
C GLU A 44 0.27 9.67 -5.79
N ASP A 45 0.73 10.31 -6.87
CA ASP A 45 0.08 10.26 -8.19
C ASP A 45 -0.11 8.83 -8.72
N LEU A 46 0.93 7.99 -8.61
CA LEU A 46 0.86 6.60 -9.03
C LEU A 46 -0.08 5.75 -8.15
N LEU A 47 -0.17 6.03 -6.85
CA LEU A 47 -1.11 5.34 -5.96
C LEU A 47 -2.56 5.77 -6.25
N GLU A 48 -2.79 7.04 -6.58
CA GLU A 48 -4.11 7.52 -6.99
C GLU A 48 -4.59 6.86 -8.30
N THR A 49 -3.69 6.72 -9.28
CA THR A 49 -4.01 6.05 -10.54
C THR A 49 -4.20 4.54 -10.36
N LEU A 50 -3.43 3.88 -9.49
CA LEU A 50 -3.66 2.49 -9.09
C LEU A 50 -5.02 2.31 -8.43
N GLU A 51 -5.39 3.19 -7.51
CA GLU A 51 -6.69 3.14 -6.83
C GLU A 51 -7.84 3.31 -7.82
N THR A 52 -7.70 4.26 -8.73
CA THR A 52 -8.68 4.48 -9.81
C THR A 52 -8.81 3.26 -10.71
N TYR A 53 -7.70 2.60 -11.05
CA TYR A 53 -7.68 1.37 -11.84
C TYR A 53 -8.39 0.19 -11.15
N LEU A 54 -8.25 0.08 -9.82
CA LEU A 54 -8.91 -0.96 -9.03
C LEU A 54 -10.39 -0.67 -8.73
N GLY A 55 -10.85 0.56 -8.99
CA GLY A 55 -12.20 1.05 -8.72
C GLY A 55 -12.29 1.71 -7.34
N ARG A 56 -12.38 3.05 -7.32
CA ARG A 56 -12.49 3.87 -6.11
C ARG A 56 -13.88 3.73 -5.43
N PRO A 57 -13.97 3.54 -4.10
CA PRO A 57 -12.87 3.25 -3.17
C PRO A 57 -12.40 1.80 -3.30
N ALA A 58 -11.09 1.59 -3.45
CA ALA A 58 -10.54 0.26 -3.67
C ALA A 58 -10.31 -0.48 -2.35
N PRO A 59 -10.90 -1.67 -2.14
CA PRO A 59 -10.51 -2.54 -1.03
C PRO A 59 -9.01 -2.86 -1.12
N LEU A 60 -8.31 -2.84 0.00
CA LEU A 60 -6.89 -3.20 0.04
C LEU A 60 -6.66 -4.63 -0.49
N LEU A 61 -7.60 -5.54 -0.27
CA LEU A 61 -7.54 -6.91 -0.81
C LEU A 61 -7.72 -6.99 -2.33
N ALA A 62 -8.24 -5.93 -3.00
CA ALA A 62 -8.25 -5.85 -4.45
C ALA A 62 -6.84 -5.63 -5.03
N TYR A 63 -5.91 -5.10 -4.22
CA TYR A 63 -4.50 -5.06 -4.56
C TYR A 63 -3.86 -6.44 -4.37
N THR A 64 -3.59 -7.09 -5.51
CA THR A 64 -2.94 -8.38 -5.61
C THR A 64 -1.73 -8.27 -6.53
N ARG A 65 -0.89 -9.31 -6.57
CA ARG A 65 0.21 -9.36 -7.56
C ARG A 65 -0.33 -9.20 -9.00
N ALA A 66 -1.39 -9.95 -9.30
CA ALA A 66 -1.96 -10.01 -10.63
C ALA A 66 -2.57 -8.67 -11.05
N THR A 67 -3.27 -7.99 -10.14
CA THR A 67 -3.86 -6.67 -10.43
C THR A 67 -2.80 -5.59 -10.56
N GLY A 68 -1.72 -5.63 -9.77
CA GLY A 68 -0.56 -4.75 -9.95
C GLY A 68 0.15 -4.97 -11.30
N GLU A 69 0.38 -6.22 -11.71
CA GLU A 69 0.97 -6.53 -13.02
C GLU A 69 0.05 -6.18 -14.20
N ALA A 70 -1.28 -6.25 -14.01
CA ALA A 70 -2.25 -5.79 -14.99
C ALA A 70 -2.24 -4.26 -15.13
N TRP A 71 -2.21 -3.54 -14.00
CA TRP A 71 -2.09 -2.08 -13.98
C TRP A 71 -0.81 -1.59 -14.65
N LEU A 72 0.35 -2.19 -14.36
CA LEU A 72 1.62 -1.84 -15.03
C LEU A 72 1.55 -1.92 -16.55
N ARG A 73 0.81 -2.89 -17.10
CA ARG A 73 0.63 -3.06 -18.54
C ARG A 73 -0.28 -1.99 -19.15
N ALA A 74 -1.20 -1.43 -18.36
CA ALA A 74 -2.08 -0.36 -18.77
C ALA A 74 -1.40 1.03 -18.77
N LEU A 75 -0.27 1.19 -18.08
CA LEU A 75 0.48 2.45 -18.01
C LEU A 75 1.31 2.74 -19.28
N HIS A 76 1.53 4.03 -19.52
CA HIS A 76 2.49 4.53 -20.50
C HIS A 76 3.91 4.09 -20.14
N GLU A 77 4.74 3.84 -21.16
CA GLU A 77 6.09 3.32 -20.99
C GLU A 77 6.96 4.19 -20.07
N SER A 78 6.84 5.51 -20.19
CA SER A 78 7.54 6.50 -19.36
C SER A 78 7.25 6.38 -17.87
N GLU A 79 6.14 5.74 -17.49
CA GLU A 79 5.70 5.64 -16.09
C GLU A 79 5.95 4.25 -15.50
N ARG A 80 6.18 3.25 -16.36
CA ARG A 80 6.30 1.84 -15.93
C ARG A 80 7.45 1.59 -14.98
N GLN A 81 8.55 2.32 -15.11
CA GLN A 81 9.70 2.14 -14.22
C GLN A 81 9.38 2.63 -12.81
N ASP A 82 8.93 3.89 -12.66
CA ASP A 82 8.52 4.42 -11.35
C ASP A 82 7.39 3.60 -10.72
N ALA A 83 6.42 3.14 -11.53
CA ALA A 83 5.35 2.28 -11.06
C ALA A 83 5.86 0.90 -10.58
N ARG A 84 6.87 0.32 -11.25
CA ARG A 84 7.51 -0.94 -10.80
C ARG A 84 8.25 -0.76 -9.47
N ASP A 85 9.00 0.34 -9.35
CA ASP A 85 9.66 0.72 -8.11
C ASP A 85 8.61 0.86 -6.99
N LEU A 86 7.54 1.63 -7.23
CA LEU A 86 6.43 1.80 -6.29
C LEU A 86 5.83 0.47 -5.86
N LEU A 87 5.42 -0.40 -6.80
CA LEU A 87 4.79 -1.67 -6.45
C LEU A 87 5.71 -2.57 -5.62
N THR A 88 7.02 -2.51 -5.88
CA THR A 88 8.02 -3.26 -5.12
C THR A 88 8.11 -2.76 -3.69
N GLU A 89 8.29 -1.45 -3.50
CA GLU A 89 8.40 -0.83 -2.17
C GLU A 89 7.10 -0.95 -1.38
N PHE A 90 5.97 -0.63 -2.01
CA PHE A 90 4.66 -0.68 -1.38
C PHE A 90 4.29 -2.10 -0.94
N ARG A 91 4.57 -3.12 -1.77
CA ARG A 91 4.34 -4.51 -1.39
C ARG A 91 5.23 -4.96 -0.23
N ALA A 92 6.50 -4.53 -0.21
CA ALA A 92 7.39 -4.83 0.90
C ALA A 92 6.86 -4.22 2.20
N TYR A 93 6.43 -2.95 2.15
CA TYR A 93 5.82 -2.23 3.26
C TYR A 93 4.53 -2.91 3.77
N LEU A 94 3.59 -3.25 2.88
CA LEU A 94 2.34 -3.93 3.29
C LEU A 94 2.59 -5.26 4.00
N ARG A 95 3.63 -5.98 3.59
CA ARG A 95 4.04 -7.24 4.21
C ARG A 95 4.69 -7.00 5.57
N ASP A 96 5.61 -6.04 5.66
CA ASP A 96 6.36 -5.76 6.89
C ASP A 96 5.44 -5.25 8.01
N CYS A 97 4.50 -4.37 7.68
CA CYS A 97 3.55 -3.82 8.65
C CYS A 97 2.28 -4.68 8.84
N GLY A 98 2.17 -5.84 8.15
CA GLY A 98 1.04 -6.76 8.32
C GLY A 98 -0.31 -6.27 7.79
N TRP A 99 -0.34 -5.25 6.92
CA TRP A 99 -1.57 -4.67 6.38
C TRP A 99 -2.51 -5.68 5.72
N LEU A 100 -1.96 -6.64 4.97
CA LEU A 100 -2.75 -7.68 4.30
C LEU A 100 -3.34 -8.70 5.28
N ASP A 101 -2.66 -8.93 6.41
CA ASP A 101 -3.18 -9.80 7.48
C ASP A 101 -4.34 -9.12 8.20
N LEU A 102 -4.18 -7.84 8.54
CA LEU A 102 -5.23 -7.00 9.13
C LEU A 102 -6.46 -6.86 8.22
N ALA A 103 -6.26 -6.86 6.90
CA ALA A 103 -7.33 -6.70 5.92
C ALA A 103 -8.15 -7.99 5.72
N ARG A 104 -7.61 -9.15 6.11
CA ARG A 104 -8.36 -10.40 6.02
C ARG A 104 -9.48 -10.37 7.05
N PRO A 105 -10.71 -10.75 6.68
CA PRO A 105 -11.73 -11.00 7.67
C PRO A 105 -11.22 -12.11 8.60
N VAL A 106 -10.93 -11.74 9.85
CA VAL A 106 -10.69 -12.71 10.91
C VAL A 106 -12.01 -13.46 11.01
N ASN A 107 -12.01 -14.75 10.68
CA ASN A 107 -13.16 -15.62 10.91
C ASN A 107 -13.71 -15.30 12.31
N GLN A 108 -14.91 -14.73 12.37
CA GLN A 108 -15.71 -14.80 13.57
C GLN A 108 -15.95 -16.29 13.77
N LEU A 109 -15.29 -16.86 14.78
CA LEU A 109 -15.63 -18.19 15.27
C LEU A 109 -17.13 -18.16 15.61
N ASP A 110 -17.86 -19.12 15.04
CA ASP A 110 -19.18 -19.56 15.50
C ASP A 110 -19.17 -19.82 17.00
#